data_AF-A0A895YKR4-F1
#
_entry.id   AF-A0A895YKR4-F1
#
_cell.length_a   1.000
_cell.length_b   1.000
_cell.length_c   1.000
_cell.angle_alpha   90.00
_cell.angle_beta   90.00
_cell.angle_gamma   90.00
#
_symmetry.space_group_name_H-M   'P 1'
#
loop_
_entity.id
_entity.type
_entity.pdbx_description
1 polymer ?
#
loop_
_entity_poly.entity_id
_entity_poly.type
_entity_poly.pdbx_seq_one_letter_code
_entity_poly.pdbx_strand_id
1 'polypeptide(L)'
;MSDASGPGPAPGVSEEQLREYLQQLRSAPVDQVFAEVLSGLLNAAQAKLGRRDGRLLIDVAAVAVEHARPYLSPDLLGQLDPAFQQLQVEQARAEEAVAQQPGAEPNDLAEAPGSPAGEAGPGAAAPPRPQGSPSSGLWVPGR
;
A
#
# COMPACT_ATOMS: atom_id res chain seq x y z
N MET A 1 -26.90 -39.06 5.92
CA MET A 1 -27.37 -37.66 6.05
C MET A 1 -26.31 -36.97 6.89
N SER A 2 -25.39 -36.26 6.24
CA SER A 2 -24.25 -35.61 6.90
C SER A 2 -24.44 -34.11 6.75
N ASP A 3 -24.62 -33.42 7.88
CA ASP A 3 -24.73 -31.97 7.96
C ASP A 3 -23.39 -31.32 7.63
N ALA A 4 -23.35 -30.59 6.52
CA ALA A 4 -22.26 -29.70 6.17
C ALA A 4 -22.47 -28.36 6.90
N SER A 5 -21.89 -28.24 8.10
CA SER A 5 -21.73 -26.93 8.75
C SER A 5 -20.58 -26.19 8.07
N GLY A 6 -20.90 -25.33 7.11
CA GLY A 6 -19.94 -24.38 6.53
C GLY A 6 -19.62 -23.26 7.52
N PRO A 7 -18.37 -22.74 7.54
CA PRO A 7 -18.04 -21.57 8.35
C PRO A 7 -18.80 -20.36 7.83
N GLY A 8 -19.60 -19.74 8.69
CA GLY A 8 -20.35 -18.52 8.36
C GLY A 8 -19.40 -17.34 8.03
N PRO A 9 -19.90 -16.35 7.28
CA PRO A 9 -19.09 -15.18 6.91
C PRO A 9 -18.62 -14.44 8.16
N ALA A 10 -17.34 -14.04 8.16
CA ALA A 10 -16.76 -13.24 9.22
C ALA A 10 -17.61 -11.97 9.44
N PRO A 11 -17.96 -11.61 10.69
CA PRO A 11 -18.81 -10.47 10.95
C PRO A 11 -18.10 -9.19 10.48
N GLY A 12 -18.71 -8.50 9.52
CA GLY A 12 -18.28 -7.15 9.14
C GLY A 12 -18.38 -6.23 10.35
N VAL A 13 -17.37 -5.38 10.53
CA VAL A 13 -17.33 -4.36 11.59
C VAL A 13 -18.63 -3.55 11.54
N SER A 14 -19.35 -3.47 12.65
CA SER A 14 -20.62 -2.72 12.70
C SER A 14 -20.38 -1.21 12.70
N GLU A 15 -21.38 -0.44 12.25
CA GLU A 15 -21.30 1.03 12.24
C GLU A 15 -21.12 1.60 13.65
N GLU A 16 -21.78 0.99 14.65
CA GLU A 16 -21.58 1.31 16.07
C GLU A 16 -20.14 1.08 16.52
N GLN A 17 -19.52 -0.05 16.16
CA GLN A 17 -18.12 -0.34 16.50
C GLN A 17 -17.16 0.67 15.86
N LEU A 18 -17.41 1.04 14.60
CA LEU A 18 -16.61 2.07 13.92
C LEU A 18 -16.75 3.43 14.63
N ARG A 19 -17.97 3.80 15.05
CA ARG A 19 -18.22 5.08 15.74
C ARG A 19 -17.54 5.13 17.11
N GLU A 20 -17.59 4.04 17.87
CA GLU A 20 -16.89 3.91 19.16
C GLU A 20 -15.38 3.98 18.98
N TYR A 21 -14.83 3.27 17.98
CA TYR A 21 -13.40 3.32 17.65
C TYR A 21 -12.94 4.73 17.27
N LEU A 22 -13.71 5.44 16.44
CA LEU A 22 -13.40 6.82 16.07
C LEU A 22 -13.49 7.79 17.27
N GLN A 23 -14.39 7.56 18.23
CA GLN A 23 -14.41 8.34 19.47
C GLN A 23 -13.16 8.08 20.31
N GLN A 24 -12.74 6.83 20.45
CA GLN A 24 -11.53 6.46 21.18
C GLN A 24 -10.28 7.11 20.56
N LEU A 25 -10.17 7.11 19.23
CA LEU A 25 -9.07 7.76 18.51
C LEU A 25 -9.00 9.26 18.76
N ARG A 26 -10.14 9.97 18.86
CA ARG A 26 -10.15 11.41 19.16
C ARG A 26 -9.68 11.73 20.58
N SER A 27 -9.84 10.80 21.50
CA SER A 27 -9.37 10.94 22.89
C SER A 27 -7.98 10.38 23.14
N ALA A 28 -7.41 9.65 22.18
CA ALA A 28 -6.11 9.00 22.32
C ALA A 28 -4.96 10.01 22.29
N PRO A 29 -3.84 9.74 23.00
CA PRO A 29 -2.62 10.52 22.85
C PRO A 29 -2.15 10.48 21.39
N VAL A 30 -1.77 11.65 20.84
CA VAL A 30 -1.34 11.75 19.44
C VAL A 30 -0.14 10.83 19.15
N ASP A 31 0.78 10.70 20.12
CA ASP A 31 1.94 9.82 20.05
C ASP A 31 1.53 8.36 19.82
N GLN A 32 0.46 7.90 20.47
CA GLN A 32 -0.01 6.51 20.33
C GLN A 32 -0.58 6.27 18.94
N VAL A 33 -1.47 7.15 18.47
CA VAL A 33 -2.06 7.05 17.12
C VAL A 33 -0.96 7.10 16.07
N PHE A 34 0.00 8.00 16.24
CA PHE A 34 1.11 8.16 15.31
C PHE A 34 2.03 6.93 15.30
N ALA A 35 2.34 6.37 16.47
CA ALA A 35 3.12 5.14 16.59
C ALA A 35 2.43 3.94 15.93
N GLU A 36 1.11 3.80 16.08
CA GLU A 36 0.34 2.72 15.44
C GLU A 36 0.33 2.85 13.92
N VAL A 37 0.07 4.06 13.41
CA VAL A 37 0.07 4.33 11.96
C VAL A 37 1.45 4.08 11.36
N LEU A 38 2.51 4.60 12.00
CA LEU A 38 3.88 4.37 11.54
C LEU A 38 4.25 2.89 11.59
N SER A 39 3.92 2.19 12.68
CA SER A 39 4.20 0.75 12.78
C SER A 39 3.55 -0.02 11.64
N GLY A 40 2.30 0.32 11.28
CA GLY A 40 1.62 -0.24 10.12
C GLY A 40 2.36 0.03 8.80
N LEU A 41 2.77 1.27 8.56
CA LEU A 41 3.53 1.65 7.36
C LEU A 41 4.89 0.96 7.27
N LEU A 42 5.63 0.90 8.39
CA LEU A 42 6.95 0.28 8.44
C LEU A 42 6.85 -1.24 8.25
N ASN A 43 5.85 -1.90 8.85
CA ASN A 43 5.60 -3.33 8.61
C ASN A 43 5.25 -3.61 7.14
N ALA A 44 4.43 -2.75 6.52
CA ALA A 44 4.13 -2.86 5.09
C ALA A 44 5.37 -2.62 4.21
N ALA A 45 6.25 -1.69 4.59
CA ALA A 45 7.52 -1.46 3.91
C ALA A 45 8.44 -2.67 4.02
N GLN A 46 8.56 -3.28 5.20
CA GLN A 46 9.32 -4.52 5.42
C GLN A 46 8.86 -5.65 4.50
N ALA A 47 7.54 -5.83 4.37
CA ALA A 47 6.96 -6.83 3.48
C ALA A 47 7.23 -6.58 1.99
N LYS A 48 7.68 -5.36 1.63
CA LYS A 48 7.95 -4.91 0.26
C LYS A 48 9.40 -4.48 0.05
N LEU A 49 10.33 -4.94 0.89
CA LEU A 49 11.75 -4.61 0.76
C LEU A 49 12.29 -4.97 -0.62
N GLY A 50 13.10 -4.07 -1.19
CA GLY A 50 13.70 -4.24 -2.52
C GLY A 50 12.77 -3.92 -3.68
N ARG A 51 11.48 -3.66 -3.41
CA ARG A 51 10.49 -3.19 -4.40
C ARG A 51 10.33 -1.68 -4.30
N ARG A 52 9.92 -1.04 -5.39
CA ARG A 52 9.69 0.43 -5.44
C ARG A 52 8.64 0.88 -4.43
N ASP A 53 7.59 0.07 -4.23
CA ASP A 53 6.56 0.29 -3.21
C ASP A 53 7.13 0.38 -1.80
N GLY A 54 8.09 -0.48 -1.45
CA GLY A 54 8.73 -0.48 -0.12
C GLY A 54 9.43 0.85 0.14
N ARG A 55 10.16 1.34 -0.87
CA ARG A 55 10.81 2.66 -0.82
C ARG A 55 9.80 3.79 -0.67
N LEU A 56 8.72 3.78 -1.45
CA LEU A 56 7.66 4.78 -1.33
C LEU A 56 7.03 4.79 0.07
N LEU A 57 6.78 3.62 0.67
CA LEU A 57 6.25 3.52 2.03
C LEU A 57 7.21 4.10 3.07
N ILE A 58 8.52 3.83 2.93
CA ILE A 58 9.56 4.42 3.78
C ILE A 58 9.59 5.94 3.63
N ASP A 59 9.55 6.45 2.40
CA ASP A 59 9.58 7.90 2.11
C ASP A 59 8.35 8.61 2.69
N VAL A 60 7.15 8.03 2.52
CA VAL A 60 5.90 8.57 3.09
C VAL A 60 5.97 8.62 4.61
N ALA A 61 6.46 7.54 5.24
CA ALA A 61 6.61 7.47 6.68
C ALA A 61 7.65 8.50 7.19
N ALA A 62 8.74 8.72 6.46
CA ALA A 62 9.75 9.73 6.80
C ALA A 62 9.19 11.16 6.71
N VAL A 63 8.44 11.49 5.64
CA VAL A 63 7.78 12.79 5.50
C VAL A 63 6.74 13.03 6.60
N ALA A 64 5.97 11.99 6.95
CA ALA A 64 5.01 12.08 8.05
C ALA A 64 5.71 12.41 9.37
N VAL A 65 6.82 11.72 9.68
CA VAL A 65 7.63 11.99 10.89
C VAL A 65 8.20 13.39 10.89
N GLU A 66 8.77 13.85 9.76
CA GLU A 66 9.36 15.18 9.66
C GLU A 66 8.32 16.27 9.96
N HIS A 67 7.10 16.14 9.44
CA HIS A 67 6.02 17.10 9.71
C HIS A 67 5.42 16.95 11.11
N ALA A 68 5.40 15.74 11.67
CA ALA A 68 4.88 15.49 13.00
C ALA A 68 5.90 15.83 14.11
N ARG A 69 7.20 15.91 13.79
CA ARG A 69 8.31 16.04 14.75
C ARG A 69 8.09 17.09 15.85
N PRO A 70 7.54 18.30 15.60
CA PRO A 70 7.29 19.28 16.67
C PRO A 70 6.22 18.86 17.69
N TYR A 71 5.39 17.87 17.35
CA TYR A 71 4.26 17.39 18.14
C TYR A 71 4.50 16.05 18.82
N LEU A 72 5.62 15.38 18.50
CA LEU A 72 5.96 14.07 19.05
C LEU A 72 6.87 14.20 20.26
N SER A 73 6.72 13.27 21.20
CA SER A 73 7.67 13.16 22.31
C SER A 73 9.09 12.80 21.83
N PRO A 74 10.13 13.29 22.52
CA PRO A 74 11.52 12.95 22.21
C PRO A 74 11.81 11.46 22.36
N ASP A 75 11.12 10.77 23.28
CA ASP A 75 11.25 9.33 23.49
C ASP A 75 10.74 8.53 22.29
N LEU A 76 9.63 8.95 21.67
CA LEU A 76 9.12 8.34 20.46
C LEU A 76 10.05 8.60 19.27
N LEU A 77 10.51 9.84 19.11
CA LEU A 77 11.48 10.19 18.06
C LEU A 77 12.77 9.37 18.19
N GLY A 78 13.27 9.17 19.41
CA GLY A 78 14.46 8.36 19.68
C GLY A 78 14.30 6.88 19.32
N GLN A 79 13.07 6.36 19.30
CA GLN A 79 12.77 4.99 18.85
C GLN A 79 12.58 4.91 17.34
N LEU A 80 11.97 5.93 16.73
CA LEU A 80 11.67 5.96 15.31
C LEU A 80 12.92 6.19 14.46
N ASP A 81 13.77 7.15 14.82
CA ASP A 81 14.95 7.53 14.02
C ASP A 81 15.85 6.31 13.70
N PRO A 82 16.22 5.43 14.66
CA PRO A 82 16.99 4.22 14.36
C PRO A 82 16.25 3.22 13.46
N ALA A 83 14.93 3.06 13.65
CA ALA A 83 14.12 2.13 12.85
C ALA A 83 14.07 2.56 11.38
N PHE A 84 13.93 3.86 11.11
CA PHE A 84 14.00 4.40 9.75
C PHE A 84 15.36 4.18 9.11
N GLN A 85 16.45 4.47 9.83
CA GLN A 85 17.80 4.27 9.31
C GLN A 85 18.06 2.80 8.97
N GLN A 86 17.63 1.88 9.84
CA GLN A 86 17.73 0.45 9.59
C GLN A 86 16.97 0.03 8.32
N LEU A 87 15.72 0.49 8.17
CA LEU A 87 14.89 0.15 7.02
C LEU A 87 15.43 0.71 5.70
N GLN A 88 16.00 1.90 5.70
CA GLN A 88 16.62 2.47 4.51
C GLN A 88 17.83 1.64 4.04
N VAL A 89 18.65 1.18 4.99
CA VAL A 89 19.78 0.28 4.70
C VAL A 89 19.29 -1.07 4.18
N GLU A 90 18.27 -1.65 4.81
CA GLU A 90 17.68 -2.92 4.37
C GLU A 90 17.04 -2.81 2.98
N GLN A 91 16.34 -1.71 2.71
CA GLN A 91 15.76 -1.43 1.40
C GLN A 91 16.85 -1.35 0.33
N ALA A 92 17.92 -0.59 0.56
CA ALA A 92 19.02 -0.47 -0.40
C ALA A 92 19.68 -1.82 -0.70
N ARG A 93 19.94 -2.63 0.35
CA ARG A 93 20.49 -3.98 0.19
C ARG A 93 19.54 -4.90 -0.58
N ALA A 94 18.25 -4.83 -0.31
CA ALA A 94 17.24 -5.62 -1.00
C ALA A 94 17.10 -5.18 -2.48
N GLU A 95 17.19 -3.88 -2.77
CA GLU A 95 17.21 -3.35 -4.14
C GLU A 95 18.41 -3.88 -4.93
N GLU A 96 19.61 -3.89 -4.31
CA GLU A 96 20.80 -4.48 -4.91
C GLU A 96 20.65 -5.98 -5.19
N ALA A 97 20.04 -6.73 -4.26
CA ALA A 97 19.81 -8.16 -4.42
C ALA A 97 18.81 -8.47 -5.54
N VAL A 98 17.74 -7.67 -5.67
CA VAL A 98 16.76 -7.78 -6.76
C VAL A 98 17.37 -7.39 -8.10
N ALA A 99 18.20 -6.34 -8.15
CA ALA A 99 18.88 -5.91 -9.38
C ALA A 99 19.84 -6.97 -9.95
N GLN A 100 20.36 -7.86 -9.10
CA GLN A 100 21.23 -8.97 -9.50
C GLN A 100 20.45 -10.20 -10.01
N GLN A 101 19.11 -10.22 -9.89
CA GLN A 101 18.27 -11.31 -10.36
C GLN A 101 17.68 -11.00 -11.75
N PRO A 102 18.00 -11.80 -12.79
CA PRO A 102 17.43 -11.61 -14.12
C PRO A 102 15.95 -12.04 -14.12
N GLY A 103 15.05 -11.06 -14.33
CA GLY A 103 13.60 -11.28 -14.38
C GLY A 103 12.78 -10.63 -13.26
N ALA A 104 13.31 -9.58 -12.62
CA ALA A 104 12.69 -8.89 -11.49
C ALA A 104 11.18 -8.59 -11.69
N GLU A 105 10.43 -8.87 -10.62
CA GLU A 105 8.96 -8.95 -10.54
C GLU A 105 8.19 -7.79 -11.22
N PRO A 106 6.97 -8.07 -11.72
CA PRO A 106 6.03 -7.03 -12.15
C PRO A 106 5.73 -6.11 -10.96
N ASN A 107 6.24 -4.88 -11.07
CA ASN A 107 5.97 -3.79 -10.16
C ASN A 107 4.83 -2.97 -10.75
N ASP A 108 3.65 -3.01 -10.13
CA ASP A 108 2.47 -2.25 -10.58
C ASP A 108 2.67 -0.73 -10.52
N LEU A 109 3.69 -0.24 -9.79
CA LEU A 109 4.09 1.17 -9.78
C LEU A 109 5.29 1.48 -10.71
N ALA A 110 5.76 0.52 -11.50
CA ALA A 110 6.77 0.79 -12.53
C ALA A 110 6.16 1.51 -13.74
N GLU A 111 4.90 1.20 -14.08
CA GLU A 111 4.17 1.91 -15.12
C GLU A 111 3.63 3.23 -14.56
N ALA A 112 4.07 4.35 -15.15
CA ALA A 112 3.39 5.62 -14.92
C ALA A 112 1.93 5.46 -15.38
N PRO A 113 0.92 5.98 -14.66
CA PRO A 113 -0.45 5.96 -15.14
C PRO A 113 -0.46 6.57 -16.54
N GLY A 114 -0.82 5.75 -17.54
CA GLY A 114 -0.86 6.18 -18.92
C GLY A 114 -1.65 7.47 -19.00
N SER A 115 -1.06 8.51 -19.60
CA SER A 115 -1.79 9.76 -19.83
C SER A 115 -3.14 9.40 -20.45
N PRO A 116 -4.27 9.96 -19.95
CA PRO A 116 -5.55 9.71 -20.59
C PRO A 116 -5.35 10.07 -22.05
N ALA A 117 -5.56 9.10 -22.94
CA ALA A 117 -5.46 9.30 -24.37
C ALA A 117 -6.46 10.41 -24.67
N GLY A 118 -5.94 11.64 -24.79
CA GLY A 118 -6.72 12.77 -25.25
C GLY A 118 -7.33 12.34 -26.56
N GLU A 119 -8.65 12.46 -26.66
CA GLU A 119 -9.40 12.37 -27.90
C GLU A 119 -8.67 13.19 -28.97
N ALA A 120 -7.90 12.50 -29.81
CA ALA A 120 -7.47 13.03 -31.07
C ALA A 120 -8.73 13.09 -31.94
N GLY A 121 -9.30 14.29 -32.02
CA GLY A 121 -10.30 14.65 -33.02
C GLY A 121 -9.81 14.36 -34.45
N PRO A 122 -10.75 14.28 -35.41
CA PRO A 122 -10.76 13.25 -36.44
C PRO A 122 -9.96 13.65 -37.68
N GLY A 123 -9.12 12.74 -38.17
CA GLY A 123 -8.57 12.87 -39.52
C GLY A 123 -7.36 12.00 -39.81
N ALA A 124 -7.57 10.71 -40.08
CA ALA A 124 -6.96 9.97 -41.21
C ALA A 124 -7.19 8.46 -41.09
N ALA A 125 -7.99 7.95 -42.02
CA ALA A 125 -8.13 6.58 -42.52
C ALA A 125 -7.38 5.41 -41.84
N ALA A 126 -8.15 4.45 -41.32
CA ALA A 126 -7.73 3.10 -40.95
C ALA A 126 -7.50 2.18 -42.17
N PRO A 127 -6.69 1.12 -42.03
CA PRO A 127 -6.97 -0.18 -42.64
C PRO A 127 -7.53 -1.17 -41.58
N PRO A 128 -8.47 -2.07 -41.94
CA PRO A 128 -9.17 -2.90 -40.97
C PRO A 128 -8.46 -4.24 -40.73
N ARG A 129 -8.54 -4.77 -39.50
CA ARG A 129 -8.56 -6.21 -39.11
C ARG A 129 -8.40 -6.40 -37.59
N PRO A 130 -8.81 -7.56 -37.02
CA PRO A 130 -10.16 -8.09 -36.85
C PRO A 130 -10.62 -8.03 -35.39
N GLN A 131 -11.94 -8.15 -35.18
CA GLN A 131 -12.64 -8.12 -33.90
C GLN A 131 -12.15 -9.22 -32.95
N GLY A 132 -11.50 -8.81 -31.85
CA GLY A 132 -11.35 -9.60 -30.64
C GLY A 132 -12.15 -8.94 -29.53
N SER A 133 -13.30 -9.50 -29.19
CA SER A 133 -14.14 -9.06 -28.07
C SER A 133 -13.33 -9.08 -26.78
N PRO A 134 -13.25 -7.99 -25.99
CA PRO A 134 -12.88 -8.12 -24.60
C PRO A 134 -14.09 -8.75 -23.89
N SER A 135 -14.06 -10.07 -23.69
CA SER A 135 -14.91 -10.67 -22.67
C SER A 135 -14.54 -9.97 -21.36
N SER A 136 -15.45 -9.11 -20.92
CA SER A 136 -15.41 -8.40 -19.65
C SER A 136 -15.34 -9.44 -18.53
N GLY A 137 -14.12 -9.84 -18.19
CA GLY A 137 -13.81 -10.67 -17.03
C GLY A 137 -13.92 -9.80 -15.80
N LEU A 138 -15.16 -9.49 -15.40
CA LEU A 138 -15.43 -9.05 -14.04
C LEU A 138 -14.96 -10.19 -13.13
N TRP A 139 -13.84 -9.99 -12.46
CA TRP A 139 -13.34 -10.94 -11.49
C TRP A 139 -14.34 -10.97 -10.33
N VAL A 140 -15.03 -12.11 -10.16
CA VAL A 140 -15.91 -12.37 -9.02
C VAL A 140 -15.17 -13.35 -8.10
N PRO A 141 -14.77 -12.93 -6.89
CA PRO A 141 -14.21 -13.85 -5.92
C PRO A 141 -15.28 -14.83 -5.42
N GLY A 142 -14.96 -16.14 -5.42
CA GLY A 142 -15.72 -17.15 -4.67
C GLY A 142 -16.66 -18.05 -5.46
N ARG A 143 -16.23 -18.56 -6.61
CA ARG A 143 -16.76 -19.83 -7.16
C ARG A 143 -15.68 -20.88 -7.28
#